data_AF-A0A2G6JEG4-F1
#
_entry.id   AF-A0A2G6JEG4-F1
#
_cell.length_a   1.000
_cell.length_b   1.000
_cell.length_c   1.000
_cell.angle_alpha   90.00
_cell.angle_beta   90.00
_cell.angle_gamma   90.00
#
_symmetry.space_group_name_H-M   'P 1'
#
loop_
_entity.id
_entity.type
_entity.pdbx_description
1 polymer ?
#
loop_
_entity_poly.entity_id
_entity_poly.type
_entity_poly.pdbx_seq_one_letter_code
_entity_poly.pdbx_strand_id
1 'polypeptide(L)'
;MFDLGRRLEPRMAGWTGRSTELDSESFLAAVHERRRQARAEMDFLPDKLPFGSTFAYLEDPRTRLDFAGKARFVSSLALGGLSNAWGANIGRTAQADIEDWPIRAADLDRFTDRLHSFLPVSGEEDAVDGLYAAPLSGDGNYQLSPQGEQILNQVARYREELGEQGLRIGRAKLAVGSKNASHPDGCIGCGLCMHGCPYGAVFNAADVVEGRLRSKPNFRYRDGALVRRFTELEGQVEISFVDERSGAADTARFDRIYLALGAVGSTALVARSLSWCEHRFKIHDSQKYIFGFWQTRRTKGVIANRRSELSQVYIQTDRLPSSSRIAHGQLYGYNDLLLDP
;
A
#
# COMPACT_ATOMS: atom_id res chain seq x y z
N MET A 1 -15.22 -0.52 15.34
CA MET A 1 -14.09 0.19 14.71
C MET A 1 -14.42 1.67 14.68
N PHE A 2 -13.58 2.51 15.28
CA PHE A 2 -13.67 3.96 15.25
C PHE A 2 -12.63 4.46 14.26
N ASP A 3 -13.06 5.25 13.28
CA ASP A 3 -12.21 5.75 12.21
C ASP A 3 -12.77 7.09 11.73
N LEU A 4 -11.91 8.00 11.27
CA LEU A 4 -12.39 9.14 10.50
C LEU A 4 -12.97 8.66 9.17
N GLY A 5 -12.33 7.70 8.52
CA GLY A 5 -12.94 6.96 7.43
C GLY A 5 -13.24 7.82 6.20
N ARG A 6 -12.39 8.82 5.91
CA ARG A 6 -12.55 9.69 4.74
C ARG A 6 -12.61 8.87 3.44
N ARG A 7 -13.30 9.39 2.43
CA ARG A 7 -13.58 8.68 1.18
C ARG A 7 -13.31 9.58 -0.01
N LEU A 8 -13.13 8.94 -1.16
CA LEU A 8 -13.11 9.59 -2.46
C LEU A 8 -14.39 10.43 -2.65
N GLU A 9 -14.26 11.61 -3.22
CA GLU A 9 -15.39 12.51 -3.44
C GLU A 9 -16.42 11.87 -4.39
N PRO A 10 -17.73 12.05 -4.17
CA PRO A 10 -18.78 11.41 -4.98
C PRO A 10 -18.63 11.64 -6.49
N ARG A 11 -18.12 12.81 -6.91
CA ARG A 11 -17.87 13.13 -8.33
C ARG A 11 -16.83 12.22 -8.99
N MET A 12 -15.88 11.68 -8.23
CA MET A 12 -14.86 10.74 -8.72
C MET A 12 -15.25 9.28 -8.49
N ALA A 13 -16.23 9.01 -7.62
CA ALA A 13 -16.70 7.66 -7.34
C ALA A 13 -17.25 6.92 -8.57
N GLY A 14 -17.78 7.66 -9.57
CA GLY A 14 -18.25 7.10 -10.83
C GLY A 14 -17.18 6.39 -11.67
N TRP A 15 -15.90 6.63 -11.38
CA TRP A 15 -14.77 5.97 -12.03
C TRP A 15 -14.33 4.68 -11.33
N THR A 16 -14.96 4.30 -10.21
CA THR A 16 -14.61 3.12 -9.43
C THR A 16 -15.58 1.97 -9.69
N GLY A 17 -15.17 0.72 -9.42
CA GLY A 17 -16.03 -0.46 -9.53
C GLY A 17 -16.53 -0.76 -10.95
N ARG A 18 -15.76 -0.40 -11.98
CA ARG A 18 -16.12 -0.61 -13.39
C ARG A 18 -16.06 -2.10 -13.76
N SER A 19 -17.16 -2.67 -14.23
CA SER A 19 -17.20 -4.07 -14.71
C SER A 19 -16.99 -4.20 -16.21
N THR A 20 -17.08 -3.10 -16.96
CA THR A 20 -16.88 -3.03 -18.41
C THR A 20 -15.70 -2.15 -18.76
N GLU A 21 -15.27 -2.22 -20.02
CA GLU A 21 -14.25 -1.33 -20.56
C GLU A 21 -14.61 0.15 -20.32
N LEU A 22 -13.56 0.91 -20.04
CA LEU A 22 -13.60 2.32 -19.67
C LEU A 22 -12.97 3.10 -20.80
N ASP A 23 -13.58 4.23 -21.17
CA ASP A 23 -12.88 5.21 -21.98
C ASP A 23 -11.73 5.80 -21.18
N SER A 24 -10.53 5.29 -21.45
CA SER A 24 -9.31 5.63 -20.72
C SER A 24 -8.89 7.08 -20.99
N GLU A 25 -9.23 7.65 -22.14
CA GLU A 25 -8.90 9.03 -22.46
C GLU A 25 -9.72 10.00 -21.61
N SER A 26 -11.05 9.83 -21.58
CA SER A 26 -11.92 10.63 -20.70
C SER A 26 -11.58 10.45 -19.22
N PHE A 27 -11.26 9.23 -18.79
CA PHE A 27 -10.82 8.97 -17.42
C PHE A 27 -9.55 9.74 -17.08
N LEU A 28 -8.50 9.61 -17.91
CA LEU A 28 -7.23 10.30 -17.68
C LEU A 28 -7.42 11.81 -17.72
N ALA A 29 -8.20 12.34 -18.65
CA ALA A 29 -8.50 13.78 -18.72
C ALA A 29 -9.11 14.29 -17.40
N ALA A 30 -10.11 13.58 -16.86
CA ALA A 30 -10.74 13.93 -15.59
C ALA A 30 -9.76 13.82 -14.40
N VAL A 31 -8.94 12.77 -14.36
CA VAL A 31 -7.93 12.57 -13.32
C VAL A 31 -6.86 13.67 -13.36
N HIS A 32 -6.32 14.00 -14.54
CA HIS A 32 -5.33 15.06 -14.71
C HIS A 32 -5.90 16.43 -14.35
N GLU A 33 -7.17 16.71 -14.70
CA GLU A 33 -7.84 17.94 -14.28
C GLU A 33 -7.93 18.03 -12.75
N ARG A 34 -8.41 16.96 -12.08
CA ARG A 34 -8.49 16.94 -10.62
C ARG A 34 -7.11 17.05 -9.97
N ARG A 35 -6.09 16.39 -10.53
CA ARG A 35 -4.70 16.46 -10.05
C ARG A 35 -4.15 17.89 -10.14
N ARG A 36 -4.44 18.62 -11.22
CA ARG A 36 -4.07 20.05 -11.34
C ARG A 36 -4.73 20.90 -10.25
N GLN A 37 -6.00 20.64 -9.92
CA GLN A 37 -6.69 21.31 -8.81
C GLN A 37 -6.05 20.95 -7.46
N ALA A 38 -5.77 19.67 -7.22
CA ALA A 38 -5.15 19.17 -5.99
C ALA A 38 -3.76 19.78 -5.73
N ARG A 39 -2.97 20.04 -6.78
CA ARG A 39 -1.68 20.76 -6.66
C ARG A 39 -1.80 22.15 -6.05
N ALA A 40 -2.94 22.82 -6.23
CA ALA A 40 -3.19 24.12 -5.62
C ALA A 40 -3.63 24.00 -4.15
N GLU A 41 -4.06 22.82 -3.70
CA GLU A 41 -4.58 22.55 -2.36
C GLU A 41 -3.50 22.05 -1.37
N MET A 42 -2.33 21.63 -1.86
CA MET A 42 -1.31 20.97 -1.05
C MET A 42 0.07 21.62 -1.19
N ASP A 43 0.75 21.83 -0.05
CA ASP A 43 2.15 22.28 0.00
C ASP A 43 3.15 21.23 -0.54
N PHE A 44 2.73 19.97 -0.57
CA PHE A 44 3.48 18.83 -1.08
C PHE A 44 2.53 17.92 -1.86
N LEU A 45 2.86 17.61 -3.10
CA LEU A 45 2.09 16.67 -3.90
C LEU A 45 2.69 15.26 -3.74
N PRO A 46 1.93 14.28 -3.23
CA PRO A 46 2.33 12.89 -3.27
C PRO A 46 2.54 12.42 -4.72
N ASP A 47 3.47 11.48 -4.92
CA ASP A 47 3.77 10.94 -6.25
C ASP A 47 2.52 10.35 -6.93
N LYS A 48 1.59 9.80 -6.15
CA LYS A 48 0.38 9.14 -6.62
C LYS A 48 -0.85 9.77 -5.98
N LEU A 49 -1.78 10.29 -6.79
CA LEU A 49 -3.09 10.73 -6.36
C LEU A 49 -4.17 9.81 -6.96
N PRO A 50 -4.73 8.86 -6.19
CA PRO A 50 -5.77 7.97 -6.68
C PRO A 50 -6.98 8.80 -7.16
N PHE A 51 -7.34 8.61 -8.42
CA PHE A 51 -8.38 9.34 -9.13
C PHE A 51 -8.14 10.87 -9.12
N GLY A 52 -6.88 11.29 -9.04
CA GLY A 52 -6.47 12.69 -8.95
C GLY A 52 -6.79 13.36 -7.60
N SER A 53 -7.41 12.64 -6.66
CA SER A 53 -7.93 13.19 -5.41
C SER A 53 -6.92 13.12 -4.27
N THR A 54 -7.01 14.10 -3.36
CA THR A 54 -6.22 14.21 -2.14
C THR A 54 -6.80 13.43 -0.97
N PHE A 55 -7.98 12.80 -1.10
CA PHE A 55 -8.73 12.20 0.01
C PHE A 55 -7.90 11.24 0.89
N ALA A 56 -6.98 10.48 0.28
CA ALA A 56 -6.11 9.54 0.98
C ALA A 56 -5.02 10.22 1.81
N TYR A 57 -4.77 11.50 1.58
CA TYR A 57 -3.70 12.30 2.17
C TYR A 57 -4.20 13.52 2.96
N LEU A 58 -5.52 13.75 2.99
CA LEU A 58 -6.08 14.83 3.78
C LEU A 58 -5.72 14.63 5.25
N GLU A 59 -4.99 15.60 5.81
CA GLU A 59 -4.63 15.63 7.21
C GLU A 59 -5.76 16.18 8.07
N ASP A 60 -5.69 15.93 9.38
CA ASP A 60 -6.51 16.63 10.37
C ASP A 60 -5.58 17.49 11.23
N PRO A 61 -5.86 18.79 11.43
CA PRO A 61 -5.02 19.66 12.23
C PRO A 61 -4.75 19.12 13.64
N ARG A 62 -5.69 18.34 14.20
CA ARG A 62 -5.58 17.76 15.54
C ARG A 62 -4.59 16.59 15.59
N THR A 63 -4.31 15.94 14.45
CA THR A 63 -3.33 14.84 14.35
C THR A 63 -2.08 15.21 13.55
N ARG A 64 -1.98 16.47 13.11
CA ARG A 64 -0.83 16.98 12.39
C ARG A 64 0.44 16.81 13.23
N LEU A 65 1.50 16.39 12.57
CA LEU A 65 2.81 16.21 13.19
C LEU A 65 3.69 17.40 12.82
N ASP A 66 4.47 17.85 13.78
CA ASP A 66 5.55 18.80 13.53
C ASP A 66 6.83 18.04 13.15
N PHE A 67 7.55 18.58 12.17
CA PHE A 67 8.73 17.94 11.61
C PHE A 67 9.95 18.83 11.77
N ALA A 68 11.04 18.26 12.30
CA ALA A 68 12.35 18.89 12.26
C ALA A 68 12.99 18.67 10.87
N GLY A 69 13.47 19.75 10.25
CA GLY A 69 14.15 19.70 8.96
C GLY A 69 13.26 19.24 7.80
N LYS A 70 13.76 18.34 6.97
CA LYS A 70 13.08 17.85 5.74
C LYS A 70 12.33 16.53 5.92
N ALA A 71 12.24 16.01 7.14
CA ALA A 71 11.50 14.78 7.40
C ALA A 71 10.02 14.96 7.09
N ARG A 72 9.40 13.93 6.51
CA ARG A 72 7.97 13.87 6.21
C ARG A 72 7.44 12.48 6.48
N PHE A 73 6.28 12.40 7.10
CA PHE A 73 5.53 11.15 7.31
C PHE A 73 4.20 11.30 6.60
N VAL A 74 3.94 10.40 5.66
CA VAL A 74 2.66 10.34 4.98
C VAL A 74 1.76 9.42 5.79
N SER A 75 0.59 9.93 6.17
CA SER A 75 -0.46 9.17 6.86
C SER A 75 -1.77 9.30 6.09
N SER A 76 -2.75 8.47 6.44
CA SER A 76 -4.05 8.49 5.79
C SER A 76 -5.15 8.31 6.82
N LEU A 77 -6.12 9.22 6.79
CA LEU A 77 -7.36 9.18 7.56
C LEU A 77 -8.53 8.67 6.72
N ALA A 78 -8.23 8.15 5.52
CA ALA A 78 -9.22 7.52 4.65
C ALA A 78 -9.51 6.09 5.12
N LEU A 79 -10.72 5.61 4.84
CA LEU A 79 -11.02 4.18 5.04
C LEU A 79 -10.07 3.35 4.18
N GLY A 80 -9.41 2.35 4.79
CA GLY A 80 -8.34 1.57 4.17
C GLY A 80 -6.94 2.20 4.29
N GLY A 81 -6.85 3.44 4.75
CA GLY A 81 -5.58 4.13 4.95
C GLY A 81 -4.76 4.23 3.66
N LEU A 82 -3.44 3.99 3.76
CA LEU A 82 -2.53 4.13 2.62
C LEU A 82 -2.67 3.03 1.56
N SER A 83 -3.48 1.98 1.77
CA SER A 83 -3.80 1.05 0.68
C SER A 83 -4.62 1.70 -0.44
N ASN A 84 -5.15 2.90 -0.22
CA ASN A 84 -5.73 3.71 -1.29
C ASN A 84 -4.70 4.16 -2.32
N ALA A 85 -3.42 4.31 -1.94
CA ALA A 85 -2.40 4.95 -2.77
C ALA A 85 -1.04 4.22 -2.81
N TRP A 86 -0.99 2.98 -2.33
CA TRP A 86 0.19 2.13 -2.39
C TRP A 86 0.44 1.50 -3.77
N GLY A 87 1.58 0.80 -3.90
CA GLY A 87 1.98 0.03 -5.10
C GLY A 87 1.55 -1.44 -5.08
N ALA A 88 0.82 -1.88 -4.05
CA ALA A 88 0.39 -3.27 -3.84
C ALA A 88 1.51 -4.32 -3.82
N ASN A 89 2.77 -3.90 -3.64
CA ASN A 89 3.89 -4.81 -3.46
C ASN A 89 3.71 -5.65 -2.20
N ILE A 90 3.87 -6.96 -2.33
CA ILE A 90 3.82 -7.90 -1.22
C ILE A 90 5.09 -8.75 -1.21
N GLY A 91 5.61 -8.98 -0.02
CA GLY A 91 6.77 -9.81 0.20
C GLY A 91 6.60 -10.55 1.51
N ARG A 92 7.32 -11.65 1.66
CA ARG A 92 7.45 -12.31 2.95
C ARG A 92 8.48 -11.58 3.80
N THR A 93 8.38 -11.81 5.10
CA THR A 93 9.39 -11.34 6.05
C THR A 93 10.53 -12.35 6.04
N ALA A 94 11.73 -11.93 5.65
CA ALA A 94 12.91 -12.78 5.79
C ALA A 94 13.38 -12.82 7.24
N GLN A 95 13.96 -13.94 7.65
CA GLN A 95 14.47 -14.08 9.01
C GLN A 95 15.55 -13.04 9.32
N ALA A 96 16.41 -12.72 8.34
CA ALA A 96 17.48 -11.72 8.46
C ALA A 96 16.96 -10.30 8.76
N ASP A 97 15.73 -9.98 8.36
CA ASP A 97 15.16 -8.64 8.58
C ASP A 97 14.55 -8.47 9.98
N ILE A 98 14.31 -9.57 10.69
CA ILE A 98 13.66 -9.60 12.00
C ILE A 98 14.44 -10.44 13.03
N GLU A 99 15.76 -10.57 12.87
CA GLU A 99 16.61 -11.34 13.81
C GLU A 99 16.54 -10.82 15.25
N ASP A 100 16.27 -9.51 15.42
CA ASP A 100 16.13 -8.84 16.70
C ASP A 100 14.71 -8.92 17.29
N TRP A 101 13.77 -9.58 16.62
CA TRP A 101 12.39 -9.72 17.08
C TRP A 101 12.22 -10.94 17.99
N PRO A 102 11.25 -10.93 18.93
CA PRO A 102 10.99 -12.07 19.82
C PRO A 102 10.22 -13.21 19.14
N ILE A 103 10.22 -13.28 17.82
CA ILE A 103 9.52 -14.27 16.98
C ILE A 103 10.35 -14.61 15.75
N ARG A 104 10.05 -15.74 15.11
CA ARG A 104 10.70 -16.17 13.85
C ARG A 104 9.84 -15.82 12.65
N ALA A 105 10.44 -15.74 11.47
CA ALA A 105 9.70 -15.55 10.21
C ALA A 105 8.66 -16.66 9.99
N ALA A 106 9.01 -17.91 10.31
CA ALA A 106 8.10 -19.06 10.23
C ALA A 106 6.86 -18.92 11.15
N ASP A 107 6.97 -18.13 12.23
CA ASP A 107 5.84 -17.87 13.12
C ASP A 107 4.79 -16.94 12.47
N LEU A 108 5.18 -16.19 11.43
CA LEU A 108 4.27 -15.37 10.62
C LEU A 108 3.66 -16.16 9.47
N ASP A 109 4.39 -17.13 8.90
CA ASP A 109 3.94 -17.93 7.76
C ASP A 109 2.65 -18.70 8.02
N ARG A 110 2.38 -19.08 9.28
CA ARG A 110 1.11 -19.75 9.68
C ARG A 110 -0.15 -18.93 9.37
N PHE A 111 -0.02 -17.62 9.17
CA PHE A 111 -1.15 -16.73 8.86
C PHE A 111 -1.37 -16.55 7.35
N THR A 112 -0.51 -17.15 6.51
CA THR A 112 -0.59 -17.04 5.04
C THR A 112 -1.98 -17.43 4.54
N ASP A 113 -2.50 -18.60 4.90
CA ASP A 113 -3.83 -19.06 4.45
C ASP A 113 -4.95 -18.08 4.81
N ARG A 114 -4.85 -17.46 6.00
CA ARG A 114 -5.80 -16.45 6.44
C ARG A 114 -5.70 -15.19 5.59
N LEU A 115 -4.50 -14.73 5.26
CA LEU A 115 -4.28 -13.61 4.35
C LEU A 115 -4.83 -13.93 2.96
N HIS A 116 -4.51 -15.11 2.41
CA HIS A 116 -5.03 -15.59 1.14
C HIS A 116 -6.56 -15.70 1.12
N SER A 117 -7.26 -15.74 2.25
CA SER A 117 -8.73 -15.72 2.23
C SER A 117 -9.36 -14.37 1.81
N PHE A 118 -8.58 -13.28 1.74
CA PHE A 118 -9.09 -11.96 1.34
C PHE A 118 -8.10 -11.12 0.52
N LEU A 119 -6.81 -11.36 0.66
CA LEU A 119 -5.76 -10.71 -0.13
C LEU A 119 -5.61 -11.48 -1.46
N PRO A 120 -5.86 -10.87 -2.62
CA PRO A 120 -5.42 -11.46 -3.88
C PRO A 120 -3.89 -11.42 -3.89
N VAL A 121 -3.26 -12.49 -4.35
CA VAL A 121 -1.79 -12.58 -4.50
C VAL A 121 -1.56 -12.93 -5.96
N SER A 122 -0.78 -12.10 -6.64
CA SER A 122 -0.32 -12.35 -8.00
C SER A 122 1.19 -12.37 -8.02
N GLY A 123 1.73 -13.53 -8.33
CA GLY A 123 3.16 -13.79 -8.31
C GLY A 123 3.40 -15.26 -8.61
N GLU A 124 4.55 -15.55 -9.20
CA GLU A 124 5.00 -16.92 -9.45
C GLU A 124 6.17 -17.25 -8.51
N GLU A 125 6.42 -18.54 -8.34
CA GLU A 125 7.59 -18.99 -7.60
C GLU A 125 8.85 -18.81 -8.47
N ASP A 126 9.82 -18.07 -7.95
CA ASP A 126 11.05 -17.73 -8.67
C ASP A 126 12.27 -17.57 -7.74
N ALA A 127 13.37 -17.04 -8.26
CA ALA A 127 14.63 -16.90 -7.52
C ALA A 127 14.50 -16.03 -6.26
N VAL A 128 13.53 -15.11 -6.21
CA VAL A 128 13.26 -14.25 -5.06
C VAL A 128 12.73 -15.06 -3.88
N ASP A 129 12.01 -16.16 -4.12
CA ASP A 129 11.49 -17.03 -3.05
C ASP A 129 12.59 -17.72 -2.24
N GLY A 130 13.78 -17.88 -2.81
CA GLY A 130 14.95 -18.44 -2.12
C GLY A 130 15.47 -17.61 -0.94
N LEU A 131 14.88 -16.44 -0.66
CA LEU A 131 15.17 -15.61 0.53
C LEU A 131 14.23 -15.86 1.70
N TYR A 132 13.18 -16.65 1.48
CA TYR A 132 12.09 -16.81 2.44
C TYR A 132 11.93 -18.28 2.83
N ALA A 133 11.35 -18.52 4.01
CA ALA A 133 11.12 -19.88 4.50
C ALA A 133 10.05 -20.63 3.68
N ALA A 134 9.14 -19.90 3.03
CA ALA A 134 8.12 -20.43 2.14
C ALA A 134 7.99 -19.53 0.91
N PRO A 135 7.62 -20.07 -0.27
CA PRO A 135 7.37 -19.24 -1.44
C PRO A 135 6.11 -18.39 -1.27
N LEU A 136 6.07 -17.23 -1.92
CA LEU A 136 4.88 -16.39 -2.06
C LEU A 136 4.37 -16.49 -3.50
N SER A 137 3.46 -17.41 -3.72
CA SER A 137 2.82 -17.64 -5.01
C SER A 137 1.32 -17.32 -4.95
N GLY A 138 0.74 -17.02 -6.10
CA GLY A 138 -0.69 -16.87 -6.26
C GLY A 138 -1.07 -16.89 -7.73
N ASP A 139 -2.34 -16.60 -8.01
CA ASP A 139 -2.84 -16.63 -9.38
C ASP A 139 -2.23 -15.44 -10.18
N GLY A 140 -1.60 -15.71 -11.32
CA GLY A 140 -0.83 -14.78 -12.16
C GLY A 140 -1.65 -13.68 -12.86
N ASN A 141 -2.53 -13.02 -12.13
CA ASN A 141 -3.63 -12.18 -12.58
C ASN A 141 -3.26 -10.74 -13.00
N TYR A 142 -2.00 -10.46 -13.36
CA TYR A 142 -1.69 -9.22 -14.06
C TYR A 142 -0.76 -9.46 -15.23
N GLN A 143 -0.96 -8.72 -16.31
CA GLN A 143 -0.11 -8.84 -17.49
C GLN A 143 1.15 -7.98 -17.30
N LEU A 144 2.32 -8.56 -17.60
CA LEU A 144 3.56 -7.82 -17.66
C LEU A 144 3.52 -6.87 -18.85
N SER A 145 4.16 -5.72 -18.71
CA SER A 145 4.50 -4.87 -19.84
C SER A 145 5.55 -5.54 -20.73
N PRO A 146 5.64 -5.16 -22.03
CA PRO A 146 6.71 -5.64 -22.89
C PRO A 146 8.12 -5.42 -22.32
N GLN A 147 8.32 -4.37 -21.52
CA GLN A 147 9.60 -4.09 -20.86
C GLN A 147 9.87 -5.08 -19.72
N GLY A 148 8.85 -5.37 -18.91
CA GLY A 148 8.92 -6.37 -17.84
C GLY A 148 9.23 -7.76 -18.39
N GLU A 149 8.54 -8.18 -19.45
CA GLU A 149 8.80 -9.44 -20.14
C GLU A 149 10.23 -9.50 -20.69
N GLN A 150 10.70 -8.43 -21.33
CA GLN A 150 12.06 -8.39 -21.86
C GLN A 150 13.12 -8.52 -20.75
N ILE A 151 12.93 -7.86 -19.61
CA ILE A 151 13.84 -7.98 -18.46
C ILE A 151 13.83 -9.42 -17.93
N LEU A 152 12.66 -9.99 -17.65
CA LEU A 152 12.57 -11.33 -17.07
C LEU A 152 13.10 -12.41 -18.02
N ASN A 153 12.87 -12.26 -19.32
CA ASN A 153 13.47 -13.13 -20.34
C ASN A 153 15.00 -13.05 -20.38
N GLN A 154 15.57 -11.88 -20.09
CA GLN A 154 17.02 -11.72 -19.96
C GLN A 154 17.52 -12.34 -18.64
N VAL A 155 16.85 -12.07 -17.53
CA VAL A 155 17.17 -12.65 -16.21
C VAL A 155 17.18 -14.17 -16.27
N ALA A 156 16.20 -14.78 -16.93
CA ALA A 156 16.12 -16.23 -17.08
C ALA A 156 17.36 -16.84 -17.76
N ARG A 157 17.99 -16.12 -18.69
CA ARG A 157 19.20 -16.58 -19.41
C ARG A 157 20.47 -16.52 -18.54
N TYR A 158 20.51 -15.63 -17.56
CA TYR A 158 21.67 -15.36 -16.71
C TYR A 158 21.39 -15.70 -15.23
N ARG A 159 20.40 -16.55 -14.96
CA ARG A 159 19.91 -16.81 -13.59
C ARG A 159 21.02 -17.31 -12.67
N GLU A 160 21.84 -18.26 -13.15
CA GLU A 160 22.93 -18.85 -12.36
C GLU A 160 24.00 -17.80 -12.04
N GLU A 161 24.50 -17.08 -13.05
CA GLU A 161 25.49 -16.01 -12.87
C GLU A 161 25.01 -14.90 -11.91
N LEU A 162 23.74 -14.48 -12.04
CA LEU A 162 23.13 -13.51 -11.12
C LEU A 162 23.06 -14.07 -9.70
N GLY A 163 22.67 -15.34 -9.53
CA GLY A 163 22.62 -16.03 -8.24
C GLY A 163 24.00 -16.17 -7.59
N GLU A 164 25.05 -16.49 -8.36
CA GLU A 164 26.44 -16.53 -7.89
C GLU A 164 26.91 -15.18 -7.37
N GLN A 165 26.44 -14.08 -7.97
CA GLN A 165 26.66 -12.71 -7.51
C GLN A 165 25.77 -12.31 -6.32
N GLY A 166 24.88 -13.18 -5.85
CA GLY A 166 23.95 -12.91 -4.74
C GLY A 166 22.76 -12.04 -5.12
N LEU A 167 22.44 -11.95 -6.41
CA LEU A 167 21.26 -11.28 -6.92
C LEU A 167 20.15 -12.29 -7.18
N ARG A 168 19.02 -12.11 -6.52
CA ARG A 168 17.80 -12.88 -6.75
C ARG A 168 16.81 -11.98 -7.45
N ILE A 169 16.53 -12.30 -8.71
CA ILE A 169 15.70 -11.47 -9.57
C ILE A 169 14.53 -12.30 -10.08
N GLY A 170 13.34 -11.73 -10.02
CA GLY A 170 12.10 -12.44 -10.27
C GLY A 170 10.94 -11.51 -10.59
N ARG A 171 9.80 -12.10 -10.90
CA ARG A 171 8.57 -11.37 -11.14
C ARG A 171 8.12 -10.68 -9.85
N ALA A 172 7.65 -9.44 -9.97
CA ALA A 172 7.08 -8.75 -8.82
C ALA A 172 5.85 -9.48 -8.28
N LYS A 173 5.72 -9.51 -6.95
CA LYS A 173 4.61 -10.15 -6.24
C LYS A 173 3.66 -9.06 -5.77
N LEU A 174 2.44 -9.04 -6.29
CA LEU A 174 1.50 -7.94 -6.10
C LEU A 174 0.19 -8.41 -5.47
N ALA A 175 -0.40 -7.57 -4.63
CA ALA A 175 -1.75 -7.74 -4.11
C ALA A 175 -2.79 -7.33 -5.17
N VAL A 176 -2.80 -8.06 -6.29
CA VAL A 176 -3.62 -7.79 -7.46
C VAL A 176 -4.37 -9.06 -7.85
N GLY A 177 -5.67 -8.95 -8.16
CA GLY A 177 -6.46 -10.09 -8.62
C GLY A 177 -7.96 -9.85 -8.55
N SER A 178 -8.73 -10.92 -8.73
CA SER A 178 -10.18 -10.86 -8.91
C SER A 178 -11.02 -10.77 -7.63
N LYS A 179 -10.45 -11.09 -6.45
CA LYS A 179 -11.22 -11.22 -5.19
C LYS A 179 -12.08 -10.00 -4.83
N ASN A 180 -11.59 -8.79 -5.14
CA ASN A 180 -12.30 -7.53 -4.90
C ASN A 180 -12.53 -6.75 -6.21
N ALA A 181 -12.21 -7.35 -7.35
CA ALA A 181 -12.33 -6.68 -8.63
C ALA A 181 -13.78 -6.70 -9.13
N SER A 182 -14.17 -5.65 -9.83
CA SER A 182 -15.44 -5.59 -10.55
C SER A 182 -15.41 -6.36 -11.88
N HIS A 183 -14.22 -6.75 -12.36
CA HIS A 183 -14.04 -7.63 -13.52
C HIS A 183 -13.68 -9.05 -13.06
N PRO A 184 -14.27 -10.12 -13.65
CA PRO A 184 -14.04 -11.51 -13.21
C PRO A 184 -12.57 -11.95 -13.28
N ASP A 185 -11.84 -11.46 -14.29
CA ASP A 185 -10.41 -11.77 -14.45
C ASP A 185 -9.49 -10.93 -13.54
N GLY A 186 -10.03 -10.01 -12.74
CA GLY A 186 -9.23 -9.09 -11.93
C GLY A 186 -8.62 -7.97 -12.76
N CYS A 187 -7.29 -7.96 -12.91
CA CYS A 187 -6.58 -6.91 -13.66
C CYS A 187 -6.64 -7.18 -15.16
N ILE A 188 -7.29 -6.28 -15.90
CA ILE A 188 -7.40 -6.38 -17.36
C ILE A 188 -6.22 -5.74 -18.11
N GLY A 189 -5.17 -5.29 -17.41
CA GLY A 189 -4.00 -4.68 -18.04
C GLY A 189 -4.24 -3.31 -18.66
N CYS A 190 -5.13 -2.49 -18.09
CA CYS A 190 -5.52 -1.18 -18.65
C CYS A 190 -4.46 -0.06 -18.54
N GLY A 191 -3.40 -0.23 -17.74
CA GLY A 191 -2.37 0.81 -17.58
C GLY A 191 -2.78 2.04 -16.78
N LEU A 192 -3.78 1.91 -15.89
CA LEU A 192 -4.27 3.02 -15.07
C LEU A 192 -3.85 2.91 -13.59
N CYS A 193 -2.96 1.97 -13.25
CA CYS A 193 -2.63 1.62 -11.87
C CYS A 193 -2.11 2.81 -11.06
N MET A 194 -1.40 3.72 -11.71
CA MET A 194 -0.82 4.91 -11.13
C MET A 194 -1.85 6.04 -10.89
N HIS A 195 -3.01 5.95 -11.52
CA HIS A 195 -4.12 6.91 -11.42
C HIS A 195 -5.28 6.40 -10.54
N GLY A 196 -5.13 5.25 -9.89
CA GLY A 196 -6.21 4.56 -9.17
C GLY A 196 -6.89 3.53 -10.07
N CYS A 197 -7.03 2.30 -9.60
CA CYS A 197 -7.56 1.20 -10.40
C CYS A 197 -9.10 1.31 -10.55
N PRO A 198 -9.64 1.57 -11.77
CA PRO A 198 -11.09 1.70 -11.96
C PRO A 198 -11.85 0.40 -11.72
N TYR A 199 -11.15 -0.73 -11.85
CA TYR A 199 -11.68 -2.10 -11.80
C TYR A 199 -11.58 -2.74 -10.41
N GLY A 200 -11.03 -2.04 -9.41
CA GLY A 200 -10.86 -2.61 -8.06
C GLY A 200 -9.89 -3.79 -7.98
N ALA A 201 -9.07 -4.03 -9.02
CA ALA A 201 -8.18 -5.19 -9.08
C ALA A 201 -6.96 -5.10 -8.15
N VAL A 202 -6.61 -3.89 -7.71
CA VAL A 202 -5.54 -3.64 -6.74
C VAL A 202 -6.16 -3.65 -5.35
N PHE A 203 -5.68 -4.53 -4.46
CA PHE A 203 -6.25 -4.69 -3.13
C PHE A 203 -6.28 -3.37 -2.35
N ASN A 204 -7.41 -3.13 -1.68
CA ASN A 204 -7.56 -2.06 -0.71
C ASN A 204 -8.10 -2.64 0.61
N ALA A 205 -7.51 -2.26 1.75
CA ALA A 205 -7.99 -2.68 3.06
C ALA A 205 -9.43 -2.19 3.36
N ALA A 206 -9.90 -1.15 2.66
CA ALA A 206 -11.30 -0.74 2.68
C ALA A 206 -12.24 -1.88 2.27
N ASP A 207 -11.84 -2.71 1.30
CA ASP A 207 -12.64 -3.84 0.80
C ASP A 207 -12.87 -4.89 1.89
N VAL A 208 -11.91 -5.08 2.79
CA VAL A 208 -12.07 -5.99 3.94
C VAL A 208 -13.11 -5.44 4.90
N VAL A 209 -13.09 -4.13 5.17
CA VAL A 209 -14.07 -3.50 6.06
C VAL A 209 -15.46 -3.59 5.44
N GLU A 210 -15.61 -3.14 4.20
CA GLU A 210 -16.88 -3.03 3.49
C GLU A 210 -17.46 -4.41 3.11
N GLY A 211 -16.67 -5.27 2.47
CA GLY A 211 -17.14 -6.55 1.93
C GLY A 211 -17.19 -7.68 2.96
N ARG A 212 -16.34 -7.66 3.99
CA ARG A 212 -16.21 -8.79 4.93
C ARG A 212 -16.63 -8.48 6.37
N LEU A 213 -16.29 -7.30 6.89
CA LEU A 213 -16.54 -6.99 8.30
C LEU A 213 -17.93 -6.40 8.52
N ARG A 214 -18.41 -5.49 7.67
CA ARG A 214 -19.74 -4.86 7.83
C ARG A 214 -20.91 -5.84 7.84
N SER A 215 -20.79 -6.97 7.14
CA SER A 215 -21.82 -8.01 7.12
C SER A 215 -21.87 -8.84 8.41
N LYS A 216 -20.90 -8.68 9.32
CA LYS A 216 -20.85 -9.43 10.58
C LYS A 216 -21.75 -8.77 11.64
N PRO A 217 -22.63 -9.54 12.32
CA PRO A 217 -23.58 -8.98 13.29
C PRO A 217 -22.91 -8.34 14.51
N ASN A 218 -21.68 -8.76 14.83
CA ASN A 218 -20.89 -8.26 15.95
C ASN A 218 -19.87 -7.18 15.54
N PHE A 219 -19.93 -6.68 14.31
CA PHE A 219 -19.06 -5.60 13.86
C PHE A 219 -19.86 -4.31 13.67
N ARG A 220 -19.36 -3.22 14.25
CA ARG A 220 -19.89 -1.88 14.04
C ARG A 220 -18.76 -0.96 13.60
N TYR A 221 -18.99 -0.24 12.52
CA TYR A 221 -18.09 0.80 12.03
C TYR A 221 -18.68 2.16 12.32
N ARG A 222 -17.93 3.00 13.04
CA ARG A 222 -18.27 4.39 13.32
C ARG A 222 -17.30 5.29 12.57
N ASP A 223 -17.79 5.87 11.47
CA ASP A 223 -17.07 6.85 10.66
C ASP A 223 -17.07 8.23 11.32
N GLY A 224 -16.20 9.12 10.85
CA GLY A 224 -16.08 10.48 11.36
C GLY A 224 -15.67 10.55 12.84
N ALA A 225 -15.05 9.51 13.40
CA ALA A 225 -14.67 9.50 14.80
C ALA A 225 -13.14 9.56 14.98
N LEU A 226 -12.65 10.71 15.44
CA LEU A 226 -11.24 10.90 15.75
C LEU A 226 -10.96 10.60 17.22
N VAL A 227 -10.39 9.42 17.50
CA VAL A 227 -9.95 9.06 18.86
C VAL A 227 -8.75 9.93 19.28
N ARG A 228 -8.88 10.59 20.44
CA ARG A 228 -7.88 11.54 20.96
C ARG A 228 -7.02 10.94 22.08
N ARG A 229 -7.66 10.16 22.96
CA ARG A 229 -7.05 9.55 24.15
C ARG A 229 -7.77 8.25 24.49
N PHE A 230 -7.09 7.36 25.22
CA PHE A 230 -7.72 6.33 26.03
C PHE A 230 -7.28 6.43 27.49
N THR A 231 -8.08 5.87 28.38
CA THR A 231 -7.80 5.73 29.81
C THR A 231 -8.11 4.29 30.19
N GLU A 232 -7.15 3.60 30.81
CA GLU A 232 -7.37 2.30 31.40
C GLU A 232 -8.11 2.48 32.74
N LEU A 233 -9.21 1.74 32.89
CA LEU A 233 -10.03 1.66 34.09
C LEU A 233 -9.97 0.22 34.61
N GLU A 234 -10.52 -0.02 35.80
CA GLU A 234 -10.62 -1.39 36.32
C GLU A 234 -11.47 -2.26 35.40
N GLY A 235 -10.84 -3.22 34.72
CA GLY A 235 -11.49 -4.18 33.81
C GLY A 235 -11.97 -3.61 32.47
N GLN A 236 -11.76 -2.32 32.19
CA GLN A 236 -12.24 -1.65 30.97
C GLN A 236 -11.25 -0.60 30.46
N VAL A 237 -11.46 -0.16 29.22
CA VAL A 237 -10.76 0.96 28.60
C VAL A 237 -11.80 1.94 28.08
N GLU A 238 -11.70 3.20 28.52
CA GLU A 238 -12.50 4.29 28.00
C GLU A 238 -11.70 5.03 26.92
N ILE A 239 -12.32 5.30 25.77
CA ILE A 239 -11.76 6.17 24.75
C ILE A 239 -12.49 7.51 24.76
N SER A 240 -11.76 8.60 24.52
CA SER A 240 -12.34 9.89 24.16
C SER A 240 -12.12 10.16 22.68
N PHE A 241 -13.16 10.61 21.99
CA PHE A 241 -13.11 10.88 20.56
C PHE A 241 -13.90 12.14 20.22
N VAL A 242 -13.58 12.72 19.06
CA VAL A 242 -14.31 13.87 18.51
C VAL A 242 -15.02 13.43 17.24
N ASP A 243 -16.30 13.72 17.15
CA ASP A 243 -17.08 13.55 15.94
C ASP A 243 -16.71 14.65 14.92
N GLU A 244 -16.28 14.26 13.73
CA GLU A 244 -15.78 15.18 12.70
C GLU A 244 -16.88 16.10 12.17
N ARG A 245 -18.14 15.64 12.15
CA ARG A 245 -19.27 16.37 11.56
C ARG A 245 -19.79 17.45 12.51
N SER A 246 -19.95 17.10 13.79
CA SER A 246 -20.49 18.00 14.82
C SER A 246 -19.42 18.76 15.59
N GLY A 247 -18.17 18.27 15.58
CA GLY A 247 -17.10 18.78 16.44
C GLY A 247 -17.25 18.41 17.92
N ALA A 248 -18.30 17.66 18.27
CA ALA A 248 -18.59 17.29 19.65
C ALA A 248 -17.59 16.23 20.16
N ALA A 249 -17.14 16.40 21.40
CA ALA A 249 -16.39 15.39 22.13
C ALA A 249 -17.35 14.38 22.76
N ASP A 250 -17.00 13.10 22.71
CA ASP A 250 -17.78 12.00 23.26
C ASP A 250 -16.84 10.91 23.79
N THR A 251 -17.39 9.96 24.55
CA THR A 251 -16.65 8.85 25.16
C THR A 251 -17.33 7.52 24.92
N ALA A 252 -16.54 6.43 24.91
CA ALA A 252 -17.07 5.08 24.83
C ALA A 252 -16.18 4.11 25.62
N ARG A 253 -16.79 3.10 26.24
CA ARG A 253 -16.10 2.08 27.04
C ARG A 253 -16.10 0.74 26.36
N PHE A 254 -14.99 0.02 26.51
CA PHE A 254 -14.76 -1.30 25.94
C PHE A 254 -14.00 -2.17 26.94
N ASP A 255 -14.17 -3.48 26.85
CA ASP A 255 -13.34 -4.40 27.64
C ASP A 255 -11.89 -4.39 27.14
N ARG A 256 -11.68 -4.13 25.84
CA ARG A 256 -10.37 -4.10 25.16
C ARG A 256 -10.39 -3.12 23.99
N ILE A 257 -9.23 -2.54 23.70
CA ILE A 257 -9.01 -1.78 22.47
C ILE A 257 -7.84 -2.36 21.68
N TYR A 258 -7.91 -2.26 20.35
CA TYR A 258 -6.82 -2.60 19.44
C TYR A 258 -6.47 -1.36 18.62
N LEU A 259 -5.23 -0.91 18.70
CA LEU A 259 -4.77 0.28 17.99
C LEU A 259 -4.24 -0.11 16.60
N ALA A 260 -4.79 0.51 15.56
CA ALA A 260 -4.46 0.24 14.16
C ALA A 260 -4.22 1.53 13.35
N LEU A 261 -3.65 2.57 13.97
CA LEU A 261 -3.46 3.90 13.37
C LEU A 261 -2.11 4.04 12.64
N GLY A 262 -1.51 2.93 12.20
CA GLY A 262 -0.13 2.88 11.72
C GLY A 262 0.91 3.12 12.83
N ALA A 263 2.20 3.05 12.48
CA ALA A 263 3.30 3.16 13.45
C ALA A 263 3.29 4.51 14.20
N VAL A 264 3.20 5.61 13.45
CA VAL A 264 3.26 6.96 14.02
C VAL A 264 1.97 7.32 14.76
N GLY A 265 0.80 7.08 14.15
CA GLY A 265 -0.49 7.43 14.75
C GLY A 265 -0.77 6.65 16.04
N SER A 266 -0.41 5.36 16.09
CA SER A 266 -0.57 4.54 17.29
C SER A 266 0.39 4.99 18.39
N THR A 267 1.65 5.27 18.06
CA THR A 267 2.63 5.81 19.01
C THR A 267 2.16 7.14 19.60
N ALA A 268 1.68 8.06 18.75
CA ALA A 268 1.17 9.35 19.20
C ALA A 268 -0.06 9.23 20.10
N LEU A 269 -0.98 8.29 19.81
CA LEU A 269 -2.15 8.06 20.66
C LEU A 269 -1.75 7.48 22.02
N VAL A 270 -0.84 6.51 22.05
CA VAL A 270 -0.31 5.94 23.31
C VAL A 270 0.41 7.01 24.12
N ALA A 271 1.31 7.77 23.49
CA ALA A 271 2.08 8.83 24.17
C ALA A 271 1.16 9.87 24.83
N ARG A 272 0.11 10.33 24.12
CA ARG A 272 -0.88 11.25 24.70
C ARG A 272 -1.70 10.61 25.82
N SER A 273 -2.03 9.33 25.70
CA SER A 273 -2.90 8.63 26.65
C SER A 273 -2.20 8.35 27.98
N LEU A 274 -0.92 7.97 27.90
CA LEU A 274 -0.07 7.64 29.06
C LEU A 274 0.77 8.83 29.55
N SER A 275 0.54 10.03 29.01
CA SER A 275 1.31 11.24 29.34
C SER A 275 2.83 11.09 29.11
N TRP A 276 3.22 10.35 28.08
CA TRP A 276 4.63 10.18 27.64
C TRP A 276 5.01 11.15 26.53
N CYS A 277 4.42 12.35 26.51
CA CYS A 277 4.66 13.34 25.45
C CYS A 277 6.12 13.81 25.39
N GLU A 278 6.83 13.80 26.52
CA GLU A 278 8.26 14.16 26.60
C GLU A 278 9.21 12.98 26.28
N HIS A 279 8.67 11.78 26.11
CA HIS A 279 9.48 10.60 25.80
C HIS A 279 9.94 10.63 24.35
N ARG A 280 11.22 10.30 24.12
CA ARG A 280 11.78 10.18 22.78
C ARG A 280 11.57 8.78 22.24
N PHE A 281 10.63 8.64 21.31
CA PHE A 281 10.41 7.41 20.58
C PHE A 281 11.35 7.30 19.38
N LYS A 282 11.87 6.09 19.12
CA LYS A 282 12.63 5.79 17.91
C LYS A 282 11.73 5.05 16.92
N ILE A 283 11.50 5.65 15.75
CA ILE A 283 10.79 5.01 14.65
C ILE A 283 11.82 4.55 13.62
N HIS A 284 11.85 3.24 13.38
CA HIS A 284 12.69 2.64 12.34
C HIS A 284 11.99 2.78 10.99
N ASP A 285 12.75 3.15 9.96
CA ASP A 285 12.26 3.31 8.60
C ASP A 285 13.21 2.62 7.61
N SER A 286 12.62 2.01 6.59
CA SER A 286 13.36 1.46 5.45
C SER A 286 13.46 2.54 4.39
N GLN A 287 14.61 3.22 4.36
CA GLN A 287 14.87 4.32 3.43
C GLN A 287 14.64 3.86 1.98
N LYS A 288 13.91 4.67 1.23
CA LYS A 288 13.59 4.40 -0.18
C LYS A 288 14.38 5.34 -1.07
N TYR A 289 14.95 4.77 -2.12
CA TYR A 289 15.67 5.50 -3.15
C TYR A 289 15.03 5.19 -4.49
N ILE A 290 14.86 6.23 -5.30
CA ILE A 290 14.36 6.12 -6.67
C ILE A 290 15.49 6.54 -7.60
N PHE A 291 15.81 5.69 -8.57
CA PHE A 291 16.80 5.97 -9.59
C PHE A 291 16.30 5.47 -10.94
N GLY A 292 16.67 6.19 -11.99
CA GLY A 292 16.47 5.71 -13.36
C GLY A 292 17.43 4.55 -13.65
N PHE A 293 16.98 3.62 -14.50
CA PHE A 293 17.83 2.58 -15.05
C PHE A 293 17.70 2.57 -16.57
N TRP A 294 18.78 2.19 -17.25
CA TRP A 294 18.81 2.11 -18.71
C TRP A 294 18.85 0.66 -19.15
N GLN A 295 18.10 0.36 -20.20
CA GLN A 295 18.18 -0.91 -20.91
C GLN A 295 19.00 -0.70 -22.18
N THR A 296 19.93 -1.61 -22.46
CA THR A 296 20.73 -1.59 -23.70
C THR A 296 19.92 -2.00 -24.92
N ARG A 297 18.76 -2.64 -24.74
CA ARG A 297 17.87 -3.10 -25.81
C ARG A 297 16.56 -2.33 -25.77
N ARG A 298 16.21 -1.74 -26.91
CA ARG A 298 14.93 -1.06 -27.12
C ARG A 298 13.77 -2.05 -27.10
N THR A 299 12.77 -1.77 -26.27
CA THR A 299 11.46 -2.45 -26.31
C THR A 299 10.50 -1.65 -27.19
N LYS A 300 9.84 -2.31 -28.15
CA LYS A 300 8.83 -1.67 -29.03
C LYS A 300 7.44 -1.74 -28.40
N GLY A 301 6.58 -0.78 -28.75
CA GLY A 301 5.17 -0.80 -28.39
C GLY A 301 4.85 -0.51 -26.91
N VAL A 302 5.80 0.01 -26.14
CA VAL A 302 5.64 0.25 -24.68
C VAL A 302 4.44 1.15 -24.36
N ILE A 303 4.25 2.23 -25.13
CA ILE A 303 3.12 3.17 -24.93
C ILE A 303 1.82 2.63 -25.53
N ALA A 304 1.89 1.93 -26.66
CA ALA A 304 0.68 1.41 -27.33
C ALA A 304 0.08 0.18 -26.62
N ASN A 305 0.95 -0.65 -26.02
CA ASN A 305 0.58 -1.85 -25.29
C ASN A 305 0.76 -1.61 -23.79
N ARG A 306 0.10 -0.58 -23.25
CA ARG A 306 0.07 -0.41 -21.79
C ARG A 306 -0.53 -1.65 -21.14
N ARG A 307 0.07 -2.04 -20.03
CA ARG A 307 -0.30 -3.18 -19.18
C ARG A 307 -0.30 -2.71 -17.74
N SER A 308 -0.11 -3.58 -16.77
CA SER A 308 0.08 -3.10 -15.38
C SER A 308 1.26 -2.13 -15.32
N GLU A 309 1.03 -0.94 -14.77
CA GLU A 309 2.09 0.05 -14.48
C GLU A 309 2.64 -0.08 -13.05
N LEU A 310 2.21 -1.10 -12.30
CA LEU A 310 2.82 -1.45 -11.01
C LEU A 310 4.21 -2.08 -11.23
N SER A 311 4.90 -2.43 -10.14
CA SER A 311 6.20 -3.09 -10.22
C SER A 311 6.10 -4.35 -11.07
N GLN A 312 7.08 -4.55 -11.94
CA GLN A 312 7.14 -5.66 -12.89
C GLN A 312 8.13 -6.73 -12.43
N VAL A 313 9.26 -6.29 -11.87
CA VAL A 313 10.39 -7.14 -11.50
C VAL A 313 10.88 -6.77 -10.11
N TYR A 314 11.13 -7.78 -9.30
CA TYR A 314 11.84 -7.66 -8.02
C TYR A 314 13.30 -8.01 -8.19
N ILE A 315 14.15 -7.23 -7.56
CA ILE A 315 15.58 -7.50 -7.40
C ILE A 315 15.83 -7.52 -5.89
N GLN A 316 16.38 -8.61 -5.38
CA GLN A 316 16.72 -8.72 -3.98
C GLN A 316 18.14 -9.24 -3.78
N THR A 317 18.79 -8.76 -2.72
CA THR A 317 20.10 -9.24 -2.28
C THR A 317 20.24 -9.14 -0.77
N ASP A 318 20.88 -10.16 -0.21
CA ASP A 318 21.30 -10.29 1.19
C ASP A 318 22.83 -10.13 1.32
N ARG A 319 23.54 -9.82 0.23
CA ARG A 319 25.00 -9.70 0.19
C ARG A 319 25.51 -8.27 0.24
N LEU A 320 24.78 -7.38 0.90
CA LEU A 320 25.24 -6.01 1.08
C LEU A 320 26.47 -5.97 2.00
N PRO A 321 27.58 -5.27 1.63
CA PRO A 321 28.79 -5.24 2.45
C PRO A 321 28.58 -4.69 3.87
N SER A 322 27.57 -3.85 4.06
CA SER A 322 27.32 -3.11 5.31
C SER A 322 26.07 -3.58 6.08
N SER A 323 25.37 -4.62 5.62
CA SER A 323 24.10 -5.05 6.21
C SER A 323 23.79 -6.51 5.90
N SER A 324 23.35 -7.26 6.91
CA SER A 324 22.76 -8.60 6.74
C SER A 324 21.30 -8.57 6.27
N ARG A 325 20.64 -7.40 6.34
CA ARG A 325 19.25 -7.22 5.92
C ARG A 325 19.10 -7.23 4.40
N ILE A 326 17.92 -7.63 3.95
CA ILE A 326 17.62 -7.71 2.52
C ILE A 326 17.47 -6.30 1.94
N ALA A 327 18.24 -6.04 0.87
CA ALA A 327 17.95 -4.94 -0.04
C ALA A 327 16.85 -5.39 -1.00
N HIS A 328 15.77 -4.61 -1.09
CA HIS A 328 14.66 -4.87 -2.00
C HIS A 328 14.50 -3.76 -3.02
N GLY A 329 14.68 -4.10 -4.29
CA GLY A 329 14.46 -3.26 -5.45
C GLY A 329 13.19 -3.66 -6.20
N GLN A 330 12.48 -2.64 -6.69
CA GLN A 330 11.27 -2.78 -7.50
C GLN A 330 11.51 -2.06 -8.82
N LEU A 331 11.49 -2.79 -9.92
CA LEU A 331 11.57 -2.17 -11.24
C LEU A 331 10.17 -1.92 -11.79
N TYR A 332 9.97 -0.69 -12.22
CA TYR A 332 8.79 -0.23 -12.93
C TYR A 332 9.14 -0.03 -14.40
N GLY A 333 8.20 -0.36 -15.28
CA GLY A 333 8.29 0.02 -16.69
C GLY A 333 7.94 1.50 -16.88
N TYR A 334 7.66 1.85 -18.13
CA TYR A 334 7.03 3.13 -18.45
C TYR A 334 5.76 3.34 -17.64
N ASN A 335 5.65 4.52 -17.03
CA ASN A 335 4.43 5.07 -16.49
C ASN A 335 4.40 6.56 -16.86
N ASP A 336 3.22 7.10 -17.09
CA ASP A 336 3.05 8.48 -17.53
C ASP A 336 3.14 9.51 -16.40
N LEU A 337 3.01 9.09 -15.14
CA LEU A 337 3.30 9.96 -13.99
C LEU A 337 4.73 10.51 -14.01
N LEU A 338 5.70 9.76 -14.56
CA LEU A 338 7.07 10.26 -14.74
C LEU A 338 7.18 11.36 -15.81
N LEU A 339 6.21 11.49 -16.70
CA LEU A 339 6.18 12.53 -17.75
C LEU A 339 5.44 13.80 -17.32
N ASP A 340 4.51 13.68 -16.36
CA ASP A 340 3.76 14.78 -15.75
C ASP A 340 4.05 14.82 -14.23
N PRO A 341 5.29 15.17 -13.82
CA PRO A 341 5.72 15.20 -12.42
C PRO A 341 4.92 16.22 -11.62
#